data_AF-R7WS89-F1
#
_entry.id   AF-R7WS89-F1
#
_cell.length_a   1.000
_cell.length_b   1.000
_cell.length_c   1.000
_cell.angle_alpha   90.00
_cell.angle_beta   90.00
_cell.angle_gamma   90.00
#
_symmetry.space_group_name_H-M   'P 1'
#
loop_
_entity.id
_entity.type
_entity.pdbx_description
1 polymer ?
#
loop_
_entity_poly.entity_id
_entity_poly.type
_entity_poly.pdbx_seq_one_letter_code
_entity_poly.pdbx_strand_id
1 'polypeptide(L)'
;MSELLALWEDEGGAFGAPPGHEEEPVGLFSRIGRGVGRRGRGAGGRRGPEQSDAAYLTQWVREHRGVEAYVEPATVVTEVTVVLVAWDGEWTRRKVGGDRGARKLGEDLKIPVYDVRKTGYPKRMRDFDNRRRIERRRERLERDG
;
A
#
# COMPACT_ATOMS: atom_id res chain seq x y z
N MET A 1 28.67 5.54 -16.74
CA MET A 1 27.52 5.85 -17.60
C MET A 1 26.41 4.88 -17.29
N SER A 2 25.28 5.43 -16.83
CA SER A 2 23.99 4.77 -16.66
C SER A 2 23.54 3.97 -17.87
N GLU A 3 22.70 2.98 -17.54
CA GLU A 3 21.43 2.60 -18.20
C GLU A 3 21.03 3.31 -19.50
N LEU A 4 20.51 2.51 -20.43
CA LEU A 4 19.37 2.73 -21.33
C LEU A 4 19.04 1.32 -21.89
N LEU A 5 17.94 0.62 -21.55
CA LEU A 5 16.52 0.97 -21.72
C LEU A 5 16.25 1.66 -23.06
N ALA A 6 16.22 0.86 -24.12
CA ALA A 6 15.56 1.19 -25.38
C ALA A 6 14.68 -0.01 -25.76
N LEU A 7 13.36 0.17 -25.71
CA LEU A 7 12.35 -0.44 -26.59
C LEU A 7 10.95 0.05 -26.15
N TRP A 8 10.76 1.36 -26.24
CA TRP A 8 9.44 1.97 -26.31
C TRP A 8 9.53 3.14 -27.30
N GLU A 9 9.47 2.81 -28.58
CA GLU A 9 9.17 3.74 -29.68
C GLU A 9 7.88 3.24 -30.33
N ASP A 10 6.82 4.03 -30.20
CA ASP A 10 6.08 4.52 -31.37
C ASP A 10 5.26 5.77 -30.98
N GLU A 11 5.47 6.83 -31.76
CA GLU A 11 4.54 7.95 -32.03
C GLU A 11 4.52 9.15 -31.07
N GLY A 12 5.43 10.10 -31.33
CA GLY A 12 5.05 11.41 -31.89
C GLY A 12 4.47 12.49 -30.94
N GLY A 13 5.34 13.37 -30.42
CA GLY A 13 4.92 14.63 -29.79
C GLY A 13 6.09 15.43 -29.23
N ALA A 14 6.68 16.28 -30.08
CA ALA A 14 7.85 17.11 -29.85
C ALA A 14 7.87 17.88 -28.50
N PHE A 15 9.05 18.02 -27.90
CA PHE A 15 9.78 19.30 -27.80
C PHE A 15 11.17 19.07 -27.18
N GLY A 16 12.21 19.54 -27.89
CA GLY A 16 13.61 19.42 -27.50
C GLY A 16 14.07 20.43 -26.45
N ALA A 17 15.17 20.09 -25.80
CA ALA A 17 16.07 20.97 -25.03
C ALA A 17 17.51 20.41 -25.23
N PRO A 18 18.61 21.02 -24.75
CA PRO A 18 18.87 22.32 -24.11
C PRO A 18 20.11 23.04 -24.76
N PRO A 19 20.79 24.09 -24.21
CA PRO A 19 21.65 24.07 -22.99
C PRO A 19 21.58 25.40 -22.18
N GLY A 20 22.20 25.68 -21.03
CA GLY A 20 23.09 25.04 -20.08
C GLY A 20 23.50 26.08 -18.99
N HIS A 21 24.14 25.60 -17.91
CA HIS A 21 24.97 26.30 -16.91
C HIS A 21 24.36 27.01 -15.67
N GLU A 22 24.73 26.45 -14.52
CA GLU A 22 25.34 27.08 -13.33
C GLU A 22 24.48 27.65 -12.17
N GLU A 23 24.64 26.92 -11.04
CA GLU A 23 24.87 27.35 -9.66
C GLU A 23 23.73 27.91 -8.77
N GLU A 24 23.64 27.27 -7.60
CA GLU A 24 22.82 27.57 -6.43
C GLU A 24 23.21 28.89 -5.75
N PRO A 25 22.25 29.55 -5.10
CA PRO A 25 22.54 30.04 -3.74
C PRO A 25 21.50 29.60 -2.70
N VAL A 26 22.04 29.21 -1.54
CA VAL A 26 21.36 28.96 -0.27
C VAL A 26 20.37 30.06 0.11
N GLY A 27 19.09 29.69 0.21
CA GLY A 27 17.98 30.59 0.53
C GLY A 27 17.10 30.04 1.67
N LEU A 28 17.21 30.71 2.81
CA LEU A 28 16.60 30.47 4.11
C LEU A 28 15.14 30.98 4.18
N PHE A 29 14.22 30.18 4.73
CA PHE A 29 12.86 30.50 5.22
C PHE A 29 11.91 31.36 4.34
N SER A 30 10.77 30.78 3.97
CA SER A 30 9.46 31.05 4.61
C SER A 30 8.27 30.88 3.63
N ARG A 31 7.44 29.86 3.92
CA ARG A 31 5.98 29.92 4.08
C ARG A 31 5.19 30.84 3.12
N ILE A 32 4.34 30.23 2.28
CA ILE A 32 2.87 30.46 2.11
C ILE A 32 2.44 30.12 0.67
N GLY A 33 1.47 29.20 0.53
CA GLY A 33 0.47 29.27 -0.55
C GLY A 33 0.28 28.06 -1.46
N ARG A 34 -0.78 27.28 -1.18
CA ARG A 34 -1.79 26.71 -2.11
C ARG A 34 -1.29 26.30 -3.53
N GLY A 35 -1.38 25.06 -4.01
CA GLY A 35 -2.35 23.98 -3.83
C GLY A 35 -2.73 23.40 -5.22
N VAL A 36 -3.24 22.15 -5.23
CA VAL A 36 -3.81 21.35 -6.36
C VAL A 36 -2.82 20.34 -6.98
N GLY A 37 -3.03 19.01 -6.99
CA GLY A 37 -4.12 18.16 -6.49
C GLY A 37 -4.43 16.98 -7.43
N ARG A 38 -4.42 15.74 -6.92
CA ARG A 38 -5.37 14.65 -7.27
C ARG A 38 -5.33 13.59 -6.15
N ARG A 39 -6.10 13.77 -5.06
CA ARG A 39 -7.49 13.31 -4.84
C ARG A 39 -7.66 11.77 -4.87
N GLY A 40 -7.34 11.12 -3.76
CA GLY A 40 -8.09 9.98 -3.24
C GLY A 40 -9.10 10.50 -2.21
N ARG A 41 -10.39 10.41 -2.49
CA ARG A 41 -11.47 10.96 -1.66
C ARG A 41 -11.94 9.89 -0.68
N GLY A 42 -11.69 10.11 0.61
CA GLY A 42 -12.23 9.30 1.71
C GLY A 42 -12.13 10.07 3.04
N ALA A 43 -13.29 10.53 3.52
CA ALA A 43 -13.65 11.00 4.87
C ALA A 43 -12.71 11.99 5.59
N GLY A 44 -13.24 13.22 5.77
CA GLY A 44 -12.75 14.14 6.79
C GLY A 44 -13.00 13.59 8.19
N GLY A 45 -11.97 13.65 9.01
CA GLY A 45 -12.03 13.45 10.45
C GLY A 45 -10.78 14.09 11.04
N ARG A 46 -10.96 14.97 12.04
CA ARG A 46 -9.85 15.52 12.83
C ARG A 46 -8.96 14.34 13.26
N ARG A 47 -7.70 14.35 12.85
CA ARG A 47 -6.75 13.25 13.06
C ARG A 47 -6.53 13.14 14.58
N GLY A 48 -7.26 12.23 15.21
CA GLY A 48 -6.94 11.77 16.56
C GLY A 48 -5.54 11.13 16.60
N PRO A 49 -5.03 10.74 17.77
CA PRO A 49 -3.73 10.06 17.85
C PRO A 49 -3.69 8.89 16.87
N GLU A 50 -2.69 8.87 15.99
CA GLU A 50 -2.53 7.84 14.96
C GLU A 50 -2.31 6.50 15.68
N GLN A 51 -3.25 5.57 15.52
CA GLN A 51 -3.14 4.23 16.09
C GLN A 51 -1.95 3.51 15.45
N SER A 52 -1.10 2.88 16.26
CA SER A 52 0.06 2.15 15.73
C SER A 52 -0.37 0.95 14.88
N ASP A 53 0.44 0.59 13.89
CA ASP A 53 0.18 -0.57 13.01
C ASP A 53 -0.07 -1.85 13.82
N ALA A 54 0.69 -2.09 14.89
CA ALA A 54 0.50 -3.24 15.77
C ALA A 54 -0.84 -3.23 16.51
N ALA A 55 -1.26 -2.06 17.02
CA ALA A 55 -2.57 -1.91 17.66
C ALA A 55 -3.71 -2.11 16.67
N TYR A 56 -3.57 -1.59 15.45
CA TYR A 56 -4.52 -1.79 14.37
C TYR A 56 -4.65 -3.27 13.99
N LEU A 57 -3.53 -3.97 13.77
CA LEU A 57 -3.55 -5.39 13.44
C LEU A 57 -4.20 -6.22 14.57
N THR A 58 -3.91 -5.89 15.83
CA THR A 58 -4.54 -6.56 16.99
C THR A 58 -6.05 -6.34 17.01
N GLN A 59 -6.51 -5.12 16.77
CA GLN A 59 -7.93 -4.82 16.69
C GLN A 59 -8.59 -5.57 15.52
N TRP A 60 -7.97 -5.57 14.36
CA TRP A 60 -8.51 -6.23 13.17
C TRP A 60 -8.70 -7.73 13.39
N VAL A 61 -7.74 -8.40 14.04
CA VAL A 61 -7.85 -9.83 14.39
C VAL A 61 -9.01 -10.10 15.35
N ARG A 62 -9.31 -9.18 16.28
CA ARG A 62 -10.43 -9.33 17.21
C ARG A 62 -11.79 -9.20 16.51
N GLU A 63 -11.86 -8.41 15.46
CA GLU A 63 -13.10 -8.13 14.72
C GLU A 63 -13.39 -9.20 13.65
N HIS A 64 -12.39 -9.99 13.24
CA HIS A 64 -12.50 -10.97 12.16
C HIS A 64 -12.28 -12.39 12.66
N ARG A 65 -12.99 -13.36 12.05
CA ARG A 65 -12.84 -14.78 12.38
C ARG A 65 -11.89 -15.49 11.43
N GLY A 66 -11.27 -16.57 11.90
CA GLY A 66 -10.41 -17.44 11.09
C GLY A 66 -9.28 -16.68 10.39
N VAL A 67 -8.66 -15.74 11.11
CA VAL A 67 -7.60 -14.90 10.57
C VAL A 67 -6.30 -15.70 10.45
N GLU A 68 -5.64 -15.56 9.32
CA GLU A 68 -4.30 -16.07 9.07
C GLU A 68 -3.40 -14.89 8.65
N ALA A 69 -2.14 -14.92 9.09
CA ALA A 69 -1.13 -13.93 8.75
C ALA A 69 -0.21 -14.44 7.64
N TYR A 70 0.07 -13.57 6.68
CA TYR A 70 0.95 -13.81 5.56
C TYR A 70 2.05 -12.74 5.57
N VAL A 71 3.28 -13.17 5.87
CA VAL A 71 4.45 -12.29 5.93
C VAL A 71 4.97 -12.07 4.52
N GLU A 72 5.02 -10.80 4.13
CA GLU A 72 5.74 -10.34 2.95
C GLU A 72 7.14 -9.91 3.39
N PRO A 73 8.19 -10.61 2.94
CA PRO A 73 9.56 -10.22 3.25
C PRO A 73 9.89 -8.86 2.64
N ALA A 74 10.86 -8.18 3.25
CA ALA A 74 11.37 -6.93 2.73
C ALA A 74 11.93 -7.11 1.30
N THR A 75 11.87 -6.01 0.55
CA THR A 75 12.57 -5.84 -0.72
C THR A 75 13.57 -4.69 -0.58
N VAL A 76 14.24 -4.32 -1.68
CA VAL A 76 15.14 -3.16 -1.72
C VAL A 76 14.42 -1.87 -1.31
N VAL A 77 13.14 -1.74 -1.67
CA VAL A 77 12.38 -0.49 -1.50
C VAL A 77 11.19 -0.61 -0.55
N THR A 78 10.95 -1.80 0.01
CA THR A 78 9.84 -2.03 0.95
C THR A 78 10.30 -2.78 2.18
N GLU A 79 9.86 -2.32 3.34
CA GLU A 79 10.04 -3.03 4.61
C GLU A 79 9.18 -4.30 4.68
N VAL A 80 9.44 -5.14 5.68
CA VAL A 80 8.61 -6.32 5.99
C VAL A 80 7.19 -5.87 6.34
N THR A 81 6.22 -6.49 5.68
CA THR A 81 4.79 -6.26 5.92
C THR A 81 4.09 -7.56 6.27
N VAL A 82 2.95 -7.45 6.95
CA VAL A 82 2.04 -8.57 7.19
C VAL A 82 0.72 -8.26 6.52
N VAL A 83 0.20 -9.25 5.81
CA VAL A 83 -1.16 -9.30 5.29
C VAL A 83 -1.97 -10.22 6.18
N LEU A 84 -2.99 -9.71 6.85
CA LEU A 84 -3.96 -10.52 7.56
C LEU A 84 -5.10 -10.84 6.61
N VAL A 85 -5.53 -12.10 6.57
CA VAL A 85 -6.63 -12.57 5.73
C VAL A 85 -7.63 -13.34 6.58
N ALA A 86 -8.87 -12.85 6.64
CA ALA A 86 -9.98 -13.45 7.35
C ALA A 86 -10.55 -14.66 6.60
N TRP A 87 -11.45 -15.39 7.25
CA TRP A 87 -12.07 -16.60 6.70
C TRP A 87 -12.86 -16.37 5.40
N ASP A 88 -13.46 -15.19 5.23
CA ASP A 88 -14.26 -14.79 4.06
C ASP A 88 -13.43 -14.17 2.92
N GLY A 89 -12.14 -13.97 3.18
CA GLY A 89 -11.19 -13.36 2.27
C GLY A 89 -11.00 -11.86 2.44
N GLU A 90 -11.68 -11.21 3.38
CA GLU A 90 -11.35 -9.82 3.73
C GLU A 90 -9.90 -9.74 4.25
N TRP A 91 -9.20 -8.67 3.92
CA TRP A 91 -7.79 -8.56 4.23
C TRP A 91 -7.34 -7.14 4.53
N THR A 92 -6.25 -7.04 5.29
CA THR A 92 -5.55 -5.78 5.55
C THR A 92 -4.04 -5.98 5.51
N ARG A 93 -3.27 -4.93 5.18
CA ARG A 93 -1.81 -4.95 5.10
C ARG A 93 -1.20 -3.82 5.92
N ARG A 94 -0.21 -4.12 6.77
CA ARG A 94 0.52 -3.13 7.57
C ARG A 94 2.01 -3.47 7.68
N LYS A 95 2.82 -2.47 8.02
CA LYS A 95 4.23 -2.68 8.34
C LYS A 95 4.36 -3.26 9.74
N VAL A 96 5.41 -4.04 9.95
CA VAL A 96 5.64 -4.70 11.25
C VAL A 96 7.02 -4.45 11.82
N GLY A 97 7.78 -3.48 11.29
CA GLY A 97 9.09 -3.13 11.83
C GLY A 97 10.15 -4.22 11.66
N GLY A 98 10.08 -4.99 10.56
CA GLY A 98 11.04 -6.04 10.22
C GLY A 98 10.65 -7.44 10.71
N ASP A 99 11.55 -8.41 10.52
CA ASP A 99 11.29 -9.83 10.81
C ASP A 99 10.99 -10.09 12.29
N ARG A 100 11.64 -9.36 13.20
CA ARG A 100 11.39 -9.47 14.64
C ARG A 100 9.96 -9.10 14.99
N GLY A 101 9.42 -8.04 14.40
CA GLY A 101 8.05 -7.63 14.65
C GLY A 101 7.03 -8.55 13.99
N ALA A 102 7.31 -9.10 12.80
CA ALA A 102 6.49 -10.16 12.20
C ALA A 102 6.39 -11.40 13.11
N ARG A 103 7.52 -11.85 13.66
CA ARG A 103 7.57 -12.99 14.60
C ARG A 103 6.80 -12.70 15.89
N LYS A 104 7.09 -11.55 16.53
CA LYS A 104 6.42 -11.14 17.77
C LYS A 104 4.91 -11.02 17.57
N LEU A 105 4.47 -10.44 16.46
CA LEU A 105 3.06 -10.34 16.11
C LEU A 105 2.40 -11.72 16.05
N GLY A 106 3.03 -12.71 15.39
CA GLY A 106 2.54 -14.09 15.36
C GLY A 106 2.42 -14.72 16.76
N GLU A 107 3.45 -14.53 17.59
CA GLU A 107 3.48 -15.01 18.97
C GLU A 107 2.39 -14.36 19.84
N ASP A 108 2.12 -13.06 19.66
CA ASP A 108 1.14 -12.30 20.45
C ASP A 108 -0.31 -12.59 20.00
N LEU A 109 -0.55 -12.71 18.70
CA LEU A 109 -1.90 -12.89 18.15
C LEU A 109 -2.42 -14.34 18.17
N LYS A 110 -1.52 -15.33 18.31
CA LYS A 110 -1.88 -16.77 18.34
C LYS A 110 -2.67 -17.23 17.09
N ILE A 111 -2.34 -16.67 15.93
CA ILE A 111 -2.90 -17.05 14.63
C ILE A 111 -1.86 -17.79 13.78
N PRO A 112 -2.27 -18.59 12.77
CA PRO A 112 -1.34 -19.18 11.82
C PRO A 112 -0.57 -18.09 11.06
N VAL A 113 0.74 -18.29 10.89
CA VAL A 113 1.62 -17.38 10.18
C VAL A 113 2.34 -18.12 9.06
N TYR A 114 2.28 -17.57 7.85
CA TYR A 114 2.88 -18.13 6.65
C TYR A 114 3.81 -17.13 5.97
N ASP A 115 4.80 -17.64 5.25
CA ASP A 115 5.64 -16.86 4.34
C ASP A 115 4.98 -16.86 2.95
N VAL A 116 4.64 -15.67 2.45
CA VAL A 116 3.98 -15.52 1.12
C VAL A 116 4.82 -16.12 0.01
N ARG A 117 6.16 -16.07 0.09
CA ARG A 117 7.02 -16.65 -0.95
C ARG A 117 6.90 -18.17 -1.03
N LYS A 118 6.47 -18.83 0.04
CA LYS A 118 6.32 -20.29 0.11
C LYS A 118 4.90 -20.73 -0.20
N THR A 119 3.91 -20.06 0.35
CA THR A 119 2.50 -20.47 0.22
C THR A 119 1.75 -19.76 -0.91
N GLY A 120 2.25 -18.61 -1.34
CA GLY A 120 1.46 -17.63 -2.08
C GLY A 120 0.34 -17.03 -1.22
N TYR A 121 -0.48 -16.20 -1.87
CA TYR A 121 -1.71 -15.67 -1.28
C TYR A 121 -2.86 -16.68 -1.35
N PRO A 122 -3.72 -16.75 -0.32
CA PRO A 122 -4.81 -17.70 -0.31
C PRO A 122 -5.87 -17.35 -1.35
N LYS A 123 -6.52 -18.38 -1.90
CA LYS A 123 -7.57 -18.21 -2.91
C LYS A 123 -8.71 -17.29 -2.44
N ARG A 124 -9.11 -17.39 -1.16
CA ARG A 124 -10.20 -16.59 -0.57
C ARG A 124 -9.96 -15.08 -0.66
N MET A 125 -8.71 -14.63 -0.52
CA MET A 125 -8.33 -13.22 -0.70
C MET A 125 -8.57 -12.76 -2.14
N ARG A 126 -8.12 -13.56 -3.12
CA ARG A 126 -8.30 -13.26 -4.55
C ARG A 126 -9.77 -13.22 -4.94
N ASP A 127 -10.55 -14.16 -4.41
CA ASP A 127 -11.99 -14.22 -4.63
C ASP A 127 -12.71 -12.99 -4.04
N PHE A 128 -12.30 -12.54 -2.85
CA PHE A 128 -12.80 -11.31 -2.23
C PHE A 128 -12.52 -10.08 -3.10
N ASP A 129 -11.28 -9.90 -3.56
CA ASP A 129 -10.92 -8.78 -4.43
C ASP A 129 -11.74 -8.76 -5.73
N ASN A 130 -11.97 -9.93 -6.32
CA ASN A 130 -12.81 -10.07 -7.51
C ASN A 130 -14.26 -9.66 -7.24
N ARG A 131 -14.87 -10.13 -6.13
CA ARG A 131 -16.23 -9.72 -5.73
C ARG A 131 -16.31 -8.21 -5.54
N ARG A 132 -15.40 -7.63 -4.76
CA ARG A 132 -15.36 -6.18 -4.50
C ARG A 132 -15.13 -5.36 -5.76
N ARG A 133 -14.34 -5.86 -6.72
CA ARG A 133 -14.13 -5.19 -8.02
C ARG A 133 -15.43 -5.15 -8.84
N ILE A 134 -16.18 -6.25 -8.87
CA ILE A 134 -17.46 -6.32 -9.58
C ILE A 134 -18.49 -5.38 -8.94
N GLU A 135 -18.61 -5.40 -7.61
CA GLU A 135 -19.49 -4.51 -6.85
C GLU A 135 -19.18 -3.04 -7.13
N ARG A 136 -17.92 -2.61 -6.96
CA ARG A 136 -17.50 -1.23 -7.26
C ARG A 136 -17.77 -0.82 -8.71
N ARG A 137 -17.68 -1.76 -9.66
CA ARG A 137 -17.99 -1.47 -11.07
C ARG A 137 -19.49 -1.22 -11.26
N ARG A 138 -20.35 -2.01 -10.62
CA ARG A 138 -21.81 -1.85 -10.67
C ARG A 138 -22.22 -0.51 -10.04
N GLU A 139 -21.75 -0.22 -8.84
CA GLU A 139 -22.01 1.05 -8.15
C GLU A 139 -21.60 2.28 -8.96
N ARG A 140 -20.51 2.17 -9.74
CA ARG A 140 -20.07 3.26 -10.63
C ARG A 140 -21.03 3.45 -11.80
N LEU A 141 -21.48 2.35 -12.42
CA LEU A 141 -22.42 2.41 -13.54
C LEU A 141 -23.80 2.95 -13.11
N GLU A 142 -24.27 2.59 -11.91
CA GLU A 142 -25.51 3.10 -11.34
C GLU A 142 -25.45 4.58 -10.96
N ARG A 143 -24.25 5.09 -10.64
CA ARG A 143 -24.05 6.52 -10.36
C ARG A 143 -23.98 7.39 -11.61
N ASP A 144 -23.41 6.83 -12.69
CA ASP A 144 -23.10 7.56 -13.91
C ASP A 144 -24.20 7.45 -14.99
N GLY A 145 -25.24 6.64 -14.76
CA GLY A 145 -26.39 6.44 -15.66
C GLY A 145 -27.66 7.07 -15.13
#